data_AF-A0A448MLJ7-F1
#
_entry.id   AF-A0A448MLJ7-F1
#
_cell.length_a   1.000
_cell.length_b   1.000
_cell.length_c   1.000
_cell.angle_alpha   90.00
_cell.angle_beta   90.00
_cell.angle_gamma   90.00
#
_symmetry.space_group_name_H-M   'P 1'
#
loop_
_entity.id
_entity.type
_entity.pdbx_description
1 polymer ?
#
loop_
_entity_poly.entity_id
_entity_poly.type
_entity_poly.pdbx_seq_one_letter_code
_entity_poly.pdbx_strand_id
1 'polypeptide(L)'
;METQGYQGIWNVGKGSSNSPAMLQLDFNPIGDSNAPVLACLVGKGITFDSGGYSIKPSDGMSTMRTDMGGAALLTGALGLAIARGLKQRVKLYLCCAEI
;
A
#
# COMPACT_ATOMS: atom_id res chain seq x y z
N MET A 1 -9.87 -9.64 5.18
CA MET A 1 -8.81 -10.02 4.21
C MET A 1 -8.77 -11.51 3.95
N GLU A 2 -8.73 -12.35 4.99
CA GLU A 2 -8.74 -13.82 4.85
C GLU A 2 -9.88 -14.35 3.98
N THR A 3 -11.12 -13.95 4.31
CA THR A 3 -12.34 -14.35 3.59
C THR A 3 -12.43 -13.79 2.16
N GLN A 4 -11.68 -12.72 1.87
CA GLN A 4 -11.63 -12.08 0.54
C GLN A 4 -10.56 -12.70 -0.36
N GLY A 5 -9.82 -13.71 0.11
CA GLY A 5 -8.78 -14.38 -0.67
C GLY A 5 -7.43 -13.64 -0.71
N TYR A 6 -7.26 -12.57 0.07
CA TYR A 6 -6.00 -11.79 0.12
C TYR A 6 -4.96 -12.44 1.04
N GLN A 7 -4.64 -13.70 0.76
CA GLN A 7 -3.83 -14.57 1.62
C GLN A 7 -2.41 -14.05 1.83
N GLY A 8 -1.81 -13.38 0.84
CA GLY A 8 -0.45 -12.83 0.97
C GLY A 8 -0.35 -11.80 2.10
N ILE A 9 -1.09 -10.70 1.97
CA ILE A 9 -1.07 -9.62 2.97
C ILE A 9 -1.65 -10.07 4.32
N TRP A 10 -2.65 -10.96 4.30
CA TRP A 10 -3.20 -11.56 5.52
C TRP A 10 -2.12 -12.32 6.30
N ASN A 11 -1.41 -13.24 5.65
CA ASN A 11 -0.41 -14.06 6.34
C ASN A 11 0.80 -13.26 6.82
N VAL A 12 1.15 -12.17 6.14
CA VAL A 12 2.18 -11.23 6.60
C VAL A 12 1.72 -10.48 7.86
N GLY A 13 0.51 -9.90 7.84
CA GLY A 13 0.08 -8.98 8.90
C GLY A 13 -0.69 -9.60 10.07
N LYS A 14 -1.22 -10.82 9.94
CA LYS A 14 -2.06 -11.44 10.97
C LYS A 14 -1.35 -11.68 12.31
N GLY A 15 -0.01 -11.62 12.33
CA GLY A 15 0.79 -11.73 13.54
C GLY A 15 0.83 -10.47 14.40
N SER A 16 0.49 -9.31 13.84
CA SER A 16 0.46 -8.05 14.59
C SER A 16 -0.88 -7.84 15.31
N SER A 17 -0.84 -7.11 16.42
CA SER A 17 -2.03 -6.53 17.06
C SER A 17 -2.75 -5.52 16.17
N ASN A 18 -2.02 -4.89 15.24
CA ASN A 18 -2.58 -4.00 14.22
C ASN A 18 -2.95 -4.85 12.99
N SER A 19 -4.25 -5.01 12.76
CA SER A 19 -4.75 -5.82 11.65
C SER A 19 -4.28 -5.27 10.28
N PRO A 20 -3.90 -6.14 9.33
CA PRO A 20 -3.51 -5.70 8.00
C PRO A 20 -4.67 -5.04 7.25
N ALA A 21 -4.34 -4.09 6.38
CA ALA A 21 -5.29 -3.28 5.62
C ALA A 21 -4.87 -3.16 4.14
N MET A 22 -5.85 -3.06 3.26
CA MET A 22 -5.61 -2.82 1.83
C MET A 22 -6.43 -1.63 1.39
N LEU A 23 -5.73 -0.53 1.11
CA LEU A 23 -6.36 0.64 0.52
C LEU A 23 -6.61 0.36 -0.97
N GLN A 24 -7.83 0.61 -1.43
CA GLN A 24 -8.17 0.62 -2.85
C GLN A 24 -8.79 1.99 -3.15
N LEU A 25 -8.00 2.86 -3.76
CA LEU A 25 -8.42 4.21 -4.14
C LEU A 25 -8.58 4.27 -5.66
N ASP A 26 -9.72 4.79 -6.11
CA ASP A 26 -10.03 4.99 -7.53
C ASP A 26 -10.17 6.48 -7.81
N PHE A 27 -9.12 7.10 -8.35
CA PHE A 27 -9.19 8.46 -8.85
C PHE A 27 -9.79 8.43 -10.24
N ASN A 28 -11.06 8.80 -10.34
CA ASN A 28 -11.79 8.83 -11.61
C ASN A 28 -12.39 10.22 -11.88
N PRO A 29 -11.60 11.16 -12.45
CA PRO A 29 -12.08 12.50 -12.74
C PRO A 29 -13.10 12.56 -13.89
N ILE A 30 -13.22 11.50 -14.68
CA ILE A 30 -14.16 11.40 -15.81
C ILE A 30 -15.59 11.16 -15.31
N GLY A 31 -15.75 10.55 -14.13
CA GLY A 31 -17.05 10.23 -13.53
C GLY A 31 -17.78 9.03 -14.15
N ASP A 32 -17.30 8.51 -15.29
CA ASP A 32 -17.81 7.27 -15.90
C ASP A 32 -17.14 6.04 -15.26
N SER A 33 -17.94 5.12 -14.73
CA SER A 33 -17.46 3.86 -14.15
C SER A 33 -16.70 2.96 -15.15
N ASN A 34 -16.97 3.12 -16.45
CA ASN A 34 -16.35 2.36 -17.53
C ASN A 34 -15.12 3.06 -18.15
N ALA A 35 -14.77 4.26 -17.66
CA ALA A 35 -13.59 4.96 -18.14
C ALA A 35 -12.34 4.08 -18.03
N PRO A 36 -11.50 4.01 -19.07
CA PRO A 36 -10.32 3.16 -19.08
C PRO A 36 -9.35 3.60 -17.98
N VAL A 37 -8.83 2.61 -17.24
CA VAL A 37 -7.80 2.86 -16.22
C VAL A 37 -6.48 3.08 -16.95
N LEU A 38 -5.91 4.28 -16.81
CA LEU A 38 -4.61 4.62 -17.41
C LEU A 38 -3.48 3.85 -16.72
N ALA A 39 -3.50 3.81 -15.39
CA ALA A 39 -2.47 3.19 -14.59
C ALA A 39 -3.02 2.65 -13.26
N CYS A 40 -2.39 1.57 -12.78
CA CYS A 40 -2.57 1.03 -11.44
C CYS A 40 -1.26 1.14 -10.68
N LEU A 41 -1.27 1.89 -9.59
CA LEU A 41 -0.13 2.08 -8.69
C LEU A 41 -0.26 1.10 -7.52
N VAL A 42 0.79 0.35 -7.22
CA VAL A 42 0.79 -0.64 -6.12
C VAL A 42 1.96 -0.37 -5.19
N GLY A 43 1.66 -0.04 -3.93
CA GLY A 43 2.65 0.32 -2.92
C GLY A 43 2.77 -0.70 -1.79
N LYS A 44 4.01 -1.06 -1.45
CA LYS A 44 4.34 -1.77 -0.21
C LYS A 44 4.13 -0.83 0.99
N GLY A 45 3.25 -1.20 1.91
CA GLY A 45 2.87 -0.41 3.08
C GLY A 45 3.21 -1.08 4.40
N ILE A 46 4.40 -1.68 4.53
CA ILE A 46 4.80 -2.30 5.79
C ILE A 46 5.15 -1.21 6.81
N THR A 47 4.28 -0.97 7.79
CA THR A 47 4.44 0.15 8.74
C THR A 47 5.56 -0.10 9.73
N PHE A 48 5.87 -1.37 10.01
CA PHE A 48 7.07 -1.81 10.70
C PHE A 48 7.43 -3.24 10.29
N ASP A 49 8.72 -3.50 10.03
CA ASP A 49 9.26 -4.80 9.63
C ASP A 49 10.31 -5.27 10.64
N SER A 50 9.89 -6.08 11.60
CA SER A 50 10.78 -6.80 12.52
C SER A 50 11.52 -7.96 11.83
N GLY A 51 11.02 -8.43 10.69
CA GLY A 51 11.44 -9.65 9.99
C GLY A 51 10.59 -10.88 10.33
N GLY A 52 9.64 -10.77 11.26
CA GLY A 52 8.84 -11.89 11.75
C GLY A 52 9.69 -12.92 12.48
N TYR A 53 9.40 -14.22 12.28
CA TYR A 53 10.23 -15.30 12.83
C TYR A 53 11.68 -15.23 12.36
N SER A 54 11.91 -14.72 11.15
CA SER A 54 13.23 -14.42 10.61
C SER A 54 13.71 -13.05 11.11
N ILE A 55 13.80 -12.92 12.44
CA ILE A 55 14.00 -11.65 13.12
C ILE A 55 15.26 -10.94 12.63
N LYS A 56 15.13 -9.65 12.34
CA LYS A 56 16.28 -8.81 11.97
C LYS A 56 17.16 -8.55 13.21
N PRO A 57 18.48 -8.41 13.04
CA PRO A 57 19.34 -7.80 14.06
C PRO A 57 18.90 -6.37 14.38
N SER A 58 19.17 -5.90 15.60
CA SER A 58 18.75 -4.58 16.08
C SER A 58 19.13 -3.42 15.14
N ASP A 59 20.37 -3.43 14.64
CA ASP A 59 20.84 -2.38 13.73
C ASP A 59 20.04 -2.36 12.42
N GLY A 60 19.73 -3.54 11.87
CA GLY A 60 18.93 -3.68 10.66
C GLY A 60 17.44 -3.39 10.85
N MET A 61 16.95 -3.38 12.10
CA MET A 61 15.56 -3.08 12.43
C MET A 61 15.33 -1.59 12.72
N SER A 62 16.37 -0.86 13.14
CA SER A 62 16.28 0.53 13.62
C SER A 62 15.58 1.50 12.65
N THR A 63 15.68 1.26 11.34
CA THR A 63 15.07 2.10 10.31
C THR A 63 13.77 1.54 9.74
N MET A 64 13.31 0.36 10.15
CA MET A 64 12.21 -0.37 9.48
C MET A 64 10.83 0.28 9.61
N ARG A 65 10.69 1.35 10.38
CA ARG A 65 9.55 2.27 10.29
C ARG A 65 9.38 2.89 8.89
N THR A 66 10.43 2.87 8.05
CA THR A 66 10.40 3.40 6.67
C THR A 66 10.04 2.35 5.63
N ASP A 67 9.72 1.11 6.02
CA ASP A 67 9.45 0.01 5.07
C ASP A 67 8.09 0.14 4.34
N MET A 68 7.36 1.21 4.65
CA MET A 68 6.16 1.70 3.98
C MET A 68 6.46 2.83 2.96
N GLY A 69 7.74 3.13 2.71
CA GLY A 69 8.15 4.24 1.85
C GLY A 69 7.60 4.16 0.43
N GLY A 70 7.42 2.96 -0.11
CA GLY A 70 6.80 2.76 -1.43
C GLY A 70 5.32 3.19 -1.46
N ALA A 71 4.55 2.83 -0.43
CA ALA A 71 3.16 3.28 -0.29
C ALA A 71 3.07 4.80 -0.16
N ALA A 72 3.93 5.41 0.66
CA ALA A 72 3.97 6.87 0.81
C ALA A 72 4.34 7.58 -0.51
N LEU A 73 5.37 7.08 -1.20
CA LEU A 73 5.83 7.63 -2.47
C LEU A 73 4.72 7.66 -3.51
N LEU A 74 4.01 6.54 -3.71
CA LEU A 74 2.95 6.45 -4.71
C LEU A 74 1.71 7.28 -4.35
N THR A 75 1.39 7.37 -3.06
CA THR A 75 0.31 8.24 -2.58
C THR A 75 0.64 9.71 -2.87
N GLY A 76 1.88 10.14 -2.56
CA GLY A 76 2.35 11.48 -2.87
C GLY A 76 2.43 11.75 -4.36
N ALA A 77 2.90 10.77 -5.16
CA ALA A 77 2.97 10.89 -6.62
C ALA A 77 1.58 11.06 -7.25
N LEU A 78 0.58 10.31 -6.80
CA LEU A 78 -0.79 10.48 -7.26
C LEU A 78 -1.35 11.86 -6.86
N GLY A 79 -1.19 12.26 -5.60
CA GLY A 79 -1.61 13.58 -5.13
C GLY A 79 -0.97 14.72 -5.93
N LEU A 80 0.34 14.63 -6.20
CA LEU A 80 1.05 15.60 -7.03
C LEU A 80 0.55 15.58 -8.48
N ALA A 81 0.32 14.40 -9.07
CA ALA A 81 -0.21 14.30 -10.43
C ALA A 81 -1.59 14.96 -10.55
N ILE A 82 -2.47 14.75 -9.57
CA ILE A 82 -3.78 15.41 -9.49
C ILE A 82 -3.60 16.93 -9.40
N ALA A 83 -2.74 17.41 -8.51
CA ALA A 83 -2.43 18.84 -8.36
C ALA A 83 -1.83 19.47 -9.64
N ARG A 84 -1.20 18.66 -10.49
CA ARG A 84 -0.64 19.07 -11.79
C ARG A 84 -1.59 18.87 -12.97
N GLY A 85 -2.85 18.53 -12.72
CA GLY A 85 -3.90 18.49 -13.73
C GLY A 85 -4.08 17.13 -14.42
N LEU A 86 -3.78 16.02 -13.73
CA LEU A 86 -4.15 14.68 -14.20
C LEU A 86 -5.66 14.58 -14.45
N LYS A 87 -6.05 14.17 -15.66
CA LYS A 87 -7.46 14.03 -16.09
C LYS A 87 -7.85 12.60 -16.46
N GLN A 88 -6.92 11.66 -16.32
CA GLN A 88 -7.14 10.25 -16.61
C GLN A 88 -7.37 9.47 -15.32
N ARG A 89 -8.12 8.36 -15.42
CA ARG A 89 -8.42 7.49 -14.29
C ARG A 89 -7.18 6.72 -13.83
N VAL A 90 -6.87 6.78 -12.54
CA VAL A 90 -5.74 6.07 -11.93
C VAL A 90 -6.20 5.37 -10.66
N LYS A 91 -5.79 4.11 -10.48
CA LYS A 91 -6.06 3.35 -9.25
C LYS A 91 -4.81 3.26 -8.39
N LEU A 92 -4.99 3.32 -7.08
CA LEU A 92 -3.93 3.16 -6.09
C LEU A 92 -4.29 2.05 -5.12
N TYR A 93 -3.39 1.08 -5.00
CA TYR A 93 -3.49 -0.04 -4.10
C TYR A 93 -2.33 0.00 -3.10
N LEU A 94 -2.63 0.03 -1.81
CA LEU A 94 -1.60 -0.03 -0.76
C LEU A 94 -1.80 -1.29 0.06
N CYS A 95 -0.80 -2.16 0.09
CA CYS A 95 -0.81 -3.38 0.88
C CYS A 95 -0.14 -3.10 2.23
N CYS A 96 -0.93 -2.84 3.26
CA CYS A 96 -0.46 -2.36 4.56
C CYS A 96 -0.52 -3.45 5.63
N ALA A 97 0.58 -3.61 6.38
CA ALA A 97 0.71 -4.58 7.47
C ALA A 97 1.90 -4.25 8.37
N GLU A 98 2.01 -4.97 9.48
CA GLU A 98 3.22 -5.06 10.30
C GLU A 98 3.65 -6.52 10.34
N ILE A 99 4.96 -6.78 10.39
CA ILE A 99 5.53 -8.14 10.43
C ILE A 99 6.67 -8.23 11.43
#